data_AF-A0A6P6FZC1-F1
#
_entry.id   AF-A0A6P6FZC1-F1
#
_cell.length_a   1.000
_cell.length_b   1.000
_cell.length_c   1.000
_cell.angle_alpha   90.00
_cell.angle_beta   90.00
_cell.angle_gamma   90.00
#
_symmetry.space_group_name_H-M   'P 1'
#
loop_
_entity.id
_entity.type
_entity.pdbx_description
1 polymer ?
#
loop_
_entity_poly.entity_id
_entity_poly.type
_entity_poly.pdbx_seq_one_letter_code
_entity_poly.pdbx_strand_id
1 'polypeptide(L)'
;MRLKIATETASALSSLHFPATWSIMHRDVKTANILLEDNYTEKIAFELQGCFLLNTQLTTLAQGTFGYLDPEYFHTSQLTEKSDVYSFGVVLAERLTGEKHFSGPGCSSVAYGAAQELGPFLVRDHSRLIHNNFSWNKVANLLFLEAPVGVGFSYTNKSKDLYKLGDEVTAADSYAFLIGWFKKFPEFKSHDFYIAGESYAGHYVPQLANLIYKRGEGESKDSYINLKGIMIGNAVINDETDSSGMIDYAWSHAIISDQLYNNIMKECRFSGENQTAHCEKHIRGFLQAYSDIDIYSIYSPVCLTSNFSSPPKRSSTKLMVAPRLFTRHEMWHGLGVAAGYDPCTEDYVISYFNREDVQRALHANLTKLPYPYTTCSGVIDGWNDSPTTVLPIIRKLLNAGLRIWVYSGDTDGRVPVTSTRYSIKKLGLRIKEEWRAWFHKGQVAGWVEKYEGGLTLATVRGAGHQVPVFAAPQSLSLFTHFLSLNDTSLPSSRF
;
A
#
# COMPACT_ATOMS: atom_id res chain seq x y z
N MET A 1 28.39 -3.50 22.87
CA MET A 1 28.01 -4.55 21.90
C MET A 1 27.78 -3.99 20.50
N ARG A 2 26.79 -3.10 20.26
CA ARG A 2 26.49 -2.55 18.91
C ARG A 2 27.67 -1.81 18.25
N LEU A 3 28.36 -0.94 19.01
CA LEU A 3 29.59 -0.26 18.56
C LEU A 3 30.74 -1.22 18.25
N LYS A 4 30.83 -2.34 18.97
CA LYS A 4 31.86 -3.37 18.75
C LYS A 4 31.64 -4.04 17.39
N ILE A 5 30.41 -4.48 17.12
CA ILE A 5 30.02 -5.09 15.82
C ILE A 5 30.26 -4.11 14.67
N ALA A 6 29.84 -2.84 14.81
CA ALA A 6 30.10 -1.81 13.80
C ALA A 6 31.60 -1.60 13.53
N THR A 7 32.43 -1.57 14.57
CA THR A 7 33.88 -1.37 14.44
C THR A 7 34.55 -2.58 13.78
N GLU A 8 34.10 -3.79 14.11
CA GLU A 8 34.61 -5.03 13.53
C GLU A 8 34.23 -5.14 12.05
N THR A 9 32.96 -4.89 11.69
CA THR A 9 32.52 -4.90 10.28
C THR A 9 33.23 -3.84 9.43
N ALA A 10 33.44 -2.64 9.98
CA ALA A 10 34.23 -1.61 9.31
C ALA A 10 35.69 -2.06 9.07
N SER A 11 36.29 -2.75 10.05
CA SER A 11 37.66 -3.27 9.96
C SER A 11 37.77 -4.41 8.95
N ALA A 12 36.75 -5.27 8.87
CA ALA A 12 36.66 -6.34 7.89
C ALA A 12 36.51 -5.80 6.47
N LEU A 13 35.60 -4.84 6.23
CA LEU A 13 35.46 -4.16 4.94
C LEU A 13 36.74 -3.40 4.54
N SER A 14 37.37 -2.70 5.48
CA SER A 14 38.66 -2.04 5.24
C SER A 14 39.74 -3.03 4.83
N SER A 15 39.77 -4.24 5.42
CA SER A 15 40.76 -5.26 5.06
C SER A 15 40.52 -5.84 3.66
N LEU A 16 39.27 -5.87 3.21
CA LEU A 16 38.90 -6.27 1.84
C LEU A 16 39.24 -5.20 0.81
N HIS A 17 39.04 -3.92 1.15
CA HIS A 17 39.32 -2.79 0.26
C HIS A 17 40.81 -2.46 0.15
N PHE A 18 41.61 -2.72 1.20
CA PHE A 18 43.04 -2.37 1.30
C PHE A 18 44.04 -3.56 1.40
N PRO A 19 44.13 -4.46 0.41
CA PRO A 19 45.36 -5.22 0.16
C PRO A 19 46.34 -4.41 -0.70
N ALA A 20 47.65 -4.64 -0.54
CA ALA A 20 48.71 -3.93 -1.27
C ALA A 20 48.74 -4.17 -2.80
N THR A 21 47.83 -4.98 -3.36
CA THR A 21 47.83 -5.38 -4.79
C THR A 21 46.45 -5.49 -5.47
N TRP A 22 45.34 -5.78 -4.78
CA TRP A 22 43.98 -5.92 -5.37
C TRP A 22 42.90 -5.59 -4.34
N SER A 23 41.90 -4.77 -4.68
CA SER A 23 40.72 -4.52 -3.81
C SER A 23 39.63 -5.56 -4.05
N ILE A 24 39.08 -6.12 -2.97
CA ILE A 24 37.97 -7.08 -3.00
C ILE A 24 36.68 -6.33 -2.61
N MET A 25 35.71 -6.35 -3.52
CA MET A 25 34.38 -5.80 -3.30
C MET A 25 33.42 -6.87 -2.80
N HIS A 26 32.75 -6.62 -1.68
CA HIS A 26 31.79 -7.55 -1.08
C HIS A 26 30.48 -7.60 -1.88
N ARG A 27 30.03 -6.46 -2.41
CA ARG A 27 28.89 -6.33 -3.36
C ARG A 27 27.49 -6.61 -2.77
N ASP A 28 27.41 -7.23 -1.59
CA ASP A 28 26.14 -7.50 -0.89
C ASP A 28 26.24 -7.31 0.65
N VAL A 29 26.75 -6.16 1.10
CA VAL A 29 26.87 -5.87 2.55
C VAL A 29 25.48 -5.57 3.12
N LYS A 30 24.99 -6.40 4.04
CA LYS A 30 23.69 -6.24 4.71
C LYS A 30 23.69 -6.90 6.08
N THR A 31 22.74 -6.55 6.95
CA THR A 31 22.69 -7.10 8.32
C THR A 31 22.56 -8.61 8.37
N ALA A 32 21.94 -9.24 7.37
CA ALA A 32 21.82 -10.69 7.26
C ALA A 32 23.13 -11.41 6.87
N ASN A 33 24.11 -10.68 6.30
CA ASN A 33 25.41 -11.22 5.89
C ASN A 33 26.54 -10.93 6.90
N ILE A 34 26.21 -10.30 8.04
CA ILE A 34 27.12 -10.07 9.16
C ILE A 34 26.83 -11.14 10.23
N LEU A 35 27.62 -12.21 10.23
CA LEU A 35 27.46 -13.32 11.17
C LEU A 35 28.19 -13.02 12.47
N LEU A 36 27.64 -13.48 13.59
CA LEU A 36 28.22 -13.32 14.92
C LEU A 36 28.51 -14.71 15.49
N GLU A 37 29.73 -14.92 15.98
CA GLU A 37 30.08 -16.09 16.77
C GLU A 37 29.63 -15.94 18.23
N ASP A 38 29.64 -17.04 19.00
CA ASP A 38 29.16 -17.11 20.40
C ASP A 38 29.87 -16.12 21.36
N ASN A 39 31.04 -15.60 20.97
CA ASN A 39 31.81 -14.58 21.68
C ASN A 39 31.58 -13.14 21.16
N TYR A 40 30.58 -12.93 20.30
CA TYR A 40 30.29 -11.67 19.60
C TYR A 40 31.45 -11.15 18.75
N THR A 41 32.25 -12.05 18.18
CA THR A 41 33.22 -11.72 17.13
C THR A 41 32.54 -11.87 15.78
N GLU A 42 32.70 -10.88 14.93
CA GLU A 42 32.02 -10.78 13.66
C GLU A 42 32.75 -11.51 12.51
N LYS A 43 31.98 -12.18 11.65
CA LYS A 43 32.44 -12.73 10.36
C LYS A 43 31.48 -12.29 9.26
N ILE A 44 32.03 -11.60 8.26
CA ILE A 44 31.27 -11.28 7.05
C ILE A 44 31.14 -12.56 6.20
N ALA A 45 29.90 -12.95 5.88
CA ALA A 45 29.62 -14.11 5.04
C ALA A 45 29.66 -13.73 3.56
N PHE A 46 30.49 -14.43 2.79
CA PHE A 46 30.60 -14.27 1.35
C PHE A 46 29.74 -15.30 0.63
N GLU A 47 28.81 -14.87 -0.22
CA GLU A 47 28.26 -15.76 -1.25
C GLU A 47 29.27 -15.90 -2.40
N LEU A 48 29.54 -17.14 -2.82
CA LEU A 48 30.54 -17.52 -3.84
C LEU A 48 30.34 -16.90 -5.24
N GLN A 49 29.28 -16.12 -5.46
CA GLN A 49 29.03 -15.36 -6.69
C GLN A 49 29.35 -13.84 -6.58
N GLY A 50 29.77 -13.35 -5.40
CA GLY A 50 29.90 -11.91 -5.10
C GLY A 50 31.30 -11.30 -5.17
N CYS A 51 32.38 -12.08 -5.11
CA CYS A 51 33.75 -11.54 -5.06
C CYS A 51 34.35 -11.34 -6.45
N PHE A 52 34.78 -10.10 -6.74
CA PHE A 52 35.56 -9.78 -7.94
C PHE A 52 36.92 -9.20 -7.53
N LEU A 53 37.99 -9.80 -8.05
CA LEU A 53 39.35 -9.27 -7.98
C LEU A 53 39.49 -8.20 -9.06
N LEU A 54 39.70 -6.94 -8.66
CA LEU A 54 39.64 -5.80 -9.56
C LEU A 54 40.96 -5.02 -9.57
N ASN A 55 41.42 -4.68 -10.78
CA ASN A 55 42.51 -3.71 -11.02
C ASN A 55 41.99 -2.41 -11.69
N THR A 56 40.73 -2.36 -12.16
CA THR A 56 40.03 -1.17 -12.72
C THR A 56 38.50 -1.39 -12.79
N GLN A 57 37.68 -0.33 -12.64
CA GLN A 57 36.19 -0.32 -12.70
C GLN A 57 35.54 -1.44 -13.55
N LEU A 58 34.73 -2.30 -12.92
CA LEU A 58 33.94 -3.33 -13.61
C LEU A 58 32.59 -2.73 -14.03
N THR A 59 32.23 -2.86 -15.32
CA THR A 59 30.85 -2.64 -15.77
C THR A 59 30.14 -3.99 -15.81
N THR A 60 29.28 -4.28 -14.82
CA THR A 60 28.47 -5.51 -14.80
C THR A 60 27.04 -5.20 -14.37
N LEU A 61 26.08 -6.06 -14.75
CA LEU A 61 24.72 -5.97 -14.25
C LEU A 61 24.73 -5.76 -12.73
N ALA A 62 24.11 -4.67 -12.27
CA ALA A 62 24.08 -4.34 -10.85
C ALA A 62 23.49 -5.51 -10.05
N GLN A 63 24.26 -6.02 -9.09
CA GLN A 63 23.83 -7.08 -8.18
C GLN A 63 24.13 -6.65 -6.75
N GLY A 64 23.17 -6.90 -5.87
CA GLY A 64 23.20 -6.68 -4.43
C GLY A 64 21.78 -6.72 -3.86
N THR A 65 21.64 -6.50 -2.55
CA THR A 65 20.35 -6.39 -1.88
C THR A 65 19.89 -4.93 -1.93
N PHE A 66 18.83 -4.67 -2.69
CA PHE A 66 18.20 -3.35 -2.78
C PHE A 66 17.93 -2.82 -1.36
N GLY A 67 18.30 -1.56 -1.12
CA GLY A 67 18.31 -0.88 0.21
C GLY A 67 19.65 -0.64 0.81
N TYR A 68 20.45 -1.69 0.78
CA TYR A 68 21.88 -1.60 1.03
C TYR A 68 22.60 -1.26 -0.27
N LEU A 69 22.02 -1.55 -1.44
CA LEU A 69 22.65 -1.30 -2.74
C LEU A 69 22.89 0.20 -2.97
N ASP A 70 24.14 0.51 -3.32
CA ASP A 70 24.56 1.85 -3.71
C ASP A 70 23.79 2.36 -4.94
N PRO A 71 23.05 3.49 -4.84
CA PRO A 71 22.27 4.03 -5.93
C PRO A 71 23.15 4.46 -7.11
N GLU A 72 24.39 4.91 -6.88
CA GLU A 72 25.28 5.32 -7.97
C GLU A 72 25.74 4.09 -8.77
N TYR A 73 26.13 3.01 -8.10
CA TYR A 73 26.40 1.71 -8.73
C TYR A 73 25.18 1.14 -9.46
N PHE A 74 23.98 1.23 -8.89
CA PHE A 74 22.76 0.75 -9.54
C PHE A 74 22.50 1.42 -10.90
N HIS A 75 22.66 2.74 -10.99
CA HIS A 75 22.42 3.50 -12.22
C HIS A 75 23.56 3.38 -13.22
N THR A 76 24.81 3.42 -12.75
CA THR A 76 25.99 3.47 -13.63
C THR A 76 26.51 2.08 -13.99
N SER A 77 26.07 1.05 -13.26
CA SER A 77 26.64 -0.31 -13.31
C SER A 77 28.15 -0.34 -13.02
N GLN A 78 28.70 0.70 -12.38
CA GLN A 78 30.11 0.81 -11.97
C GLN A 78 30.24 0.45 -10.48
N LEU A 79 30.83 -0.70 -10.19
CA LEU A 79 31.08 -1.13 -8.82
C LEU A 79 32.40 -0.54 -8.29
N THR A 80 32.37 0.14 -7.14
CA THR A 80 33.54 0.73 -6.48
C THR A 80 33.52 0.47 -4.97
N GLU A 81 34.63 0.67 -4.26
CA GLU A 81 34.70 0.55 -2.80
C GLU A 81 33.67 1.42 -2.07
N LYS A 82 33.26 2.53 -2.68
CA LYS A 82 32.20 3.40 -2.16
C LYS A 82 30.85 2.72 -2.10
N SER A 83 30.61 1.73 -2.96
CA SER A 83 29.37 0.98 -2.98
C SER A 83 29.19 0.12 -1.72
N ASP A 84 30.24 -0.59 -1.28
CA ASP A 84 30.22 -1.33 -0.01
C ASP A 84 30.15 -0.38 1.20
N VAL A 85 30.80 0.79 1.12
CA VAL A 85 30.75 1.81 2.18
C VAL A 85 29.33 2.37 2.34
N TYR A 86 28.62 2.61 1.23
CA TYR A 86 27.21 3.00 1.25
C TYR A 86 26.35 1.92 1.92
N SER A 87 26.48 0.68 1.47
CA SER A 87 25.77 -0.48 2.05
C SER A 87 26.02 -0.64 3.55
N PHE A 88 27.27 -0.44 3.99
CA PHE A 88 27.63 -0.45 5.39
C PHE A 88 27.04 0.74 6.17
N GLY A 89 26.94 1.92 5.55
CA GLY A 89 26.24 3.08 6.12
C GLY A 89 24.77 2.79 6.41
N VAL A 90 24.10 2.02 5.54
CA VAL A 90 22.72 1.57 5.74
C VAL A 90 22.61 0.57 6.91
N VAL A 91 23.55 -0.38 7.02
CA VAL A 91 23.66 -1.29 8.18
C VAL A 91 23.81 -0.53 9.50
N LEU A 92 24.65 0.52 9.51
CA LEU A 92 24.84 1.36 10.70
C LEU A 92 23.56 2.11 11.06
N ALA A 93 22.87 2.68 10.07
CA ALA A 93 21.58 3.34 10.28
C ALA A 93 20.58 2.38 10.93
N GLU A 94 20.37 1.20 10.35
CA GLU A 94 19.48 0.15 10.87
C GLU A 94 19.83 -0.27 12.32
N ARG A 95 21.11 -0.41 12.65
CA ARG A 95 21.56 -0.84 13.99
C ARG A 95 21.51 0.28 15.04
N LEU A 96 21.68 1.53 14.62
CA LEU A 96 21.60 2.71 15.48
C LEU A 96 20.14 3.09 15.76
N THR A 97 19.25 2.95 14.78
CA THR A 97 17.80 3.21 14.94
C THR A 97 17.07 2.01 15.55
N GLY A 98 17.57 0.78 15.34
CA GLY A 98 16.92 -0.45 15.81
C GLY A 98 15.78 -0.92 14.89
N GLU A 99 15.69 -0.38 13.68
CA GLU A 99 14.55 -0.52 12.78
C GLU A 99 14.84 -1.50 11.65
N LYS A 100 14.13 -2.63 11.64
CA LYS A 100 13.88 -3.36 10.39
C LYS A 100 12.89 -2.52 9.59
N HIS A 101 13.27 -2.07 8.40
CA HIS A 101 12.40 -1.25 7.55
C HIS A 101 11.15 -2.05 7.20
N PHE A 102 10.03 -1.67 7.82
CA PHE A 102 8.72 -2.27 7.62
C PHE A 102 7.85 -1.22 6.94
N SER A 103 7.46 -1.47 5.69
CA SER A 103 6.53 -0.59 5.00
C SER A 103 5.10 -0.88 5.43
N GLY A 104 4.61 -0.09 6.38
CA GLY A 104 3.21 -0.05 6.79
C GLY A 104 2.31 0.74 5.82
N PRO A 105 1.11 1.12 6.25
CA PRO A 105 0.19 2.07 5.60
C PRO A 105 0.40 3.53 6.04
N GLY A 106 -0.12 4.51 5.28
CA GLY A 106 -0.05 5.93 5.66
C GLY A 106 -0.39 6.93 4.57
N CYS A 107 -1.29 6.58 3.65
CA CYS A 107 -1.68 7.44 2.54
C CYS A 107 -2.91 8.28 2.88
N SER A 108 -2.93 9.52 2.38
CA SER A 108 -3.97 10.51 2.67
C SER A 108 -5.25 10.23 1.87
N SER A 109 -6.37 10.14 2.60
CA SER A 109 -7.71 10.05 2.00
C SER A 109 -8.18 11.38 1.38
N VAL A 110 -7.58 12.50 1.77
CA VAL A 110 -7.81 13.82 1.15
C VAL A 110 -7.04 13.91 -0.16
N ALA A 111 -5.77 13.49 -0.17
CA ALA A 111 -4.93 13.46 -1.37
C ALA A 111 -5.53 12.56 -2.44
N TYR A 112 -5.76 11.28 -2.14
CA TYR A 112 -6.26 10.33 -3.12
C TYR A 112 -7.79 10.44 -3.24
N GLY A 113 -8.53 10.02 -2.21
CA GLY A 113 -9.99 9.96 -2.26
C GLY A 113 -10.66 11.27 -2.65
N ALA A 114 -10.37 12.37 -1.94
CA ALA A 114 -11.06 13.64 -2.17
C ALA A 114 -10.56 14.36 -3.43
N ALA A 115 -9.25 14.44 -3.63
CA ALA A 115 -8.65 15.30 -4.64
C ALA A 115 -8.27 14.60 -5.95
N GLN A 116 -8.21 13.27 -6.02
CA GLN A 116 -7.87 12.54 -7.25
C GLN A 116 -9.01 11.67 -7.78
N GLU A 117 -9.79 11.10 -6.87
CA GLU A 117 -10.73 10.01 -7.17
C GLU A 117 -12.19 10.46 -7.25
N LEU A 118 -12.82 10.66 -6.08
CA LEU A 118 -14.27 10.61 -5.94
C LEU A 118 -14.87 11.84 -5.25
N GLY A 119 -14.04 12.80 -4.83
CA GLY A 119 -14.51 14.06 -4.26
C GLY A 119 -15.08 15.03 -5.30
N PRO A 120 -15.73 16.11 -4.85
CA PRO A 120 -16.42 17.08 -5.72
C PRO A 120 -15.47 17.89 -6.61
N PHE A 121 -14.21 18.01 -6.22
CA PHE A 121 -13.20 18.78 -6.91
C PHE A 121 -11.91 17.97 -7.02
N LEU A 122 -11.35 17.89 -8.23
CA LEU A 122 -10.13 17.14 -8.50
C LEU A 122 -8.98 18.07 -8.82
N VAL A 123 -7.79 17.75 -8.33
CA VAL A 123 -6.54 18.41 -8.70
C VAL A 123 -6.04 17.73 -9.98
N ARG A 124 -5.98 18.48 -11.08
CA ARG A 124 -5.49 17.98 -12.38
C ARG A 124 -4.36 18.82 -12.97
N ASP A 125 -4.02 19.93 -12.33
CA ASP A 125 -2.81 20.70 -12.59
C ASP A 125 -2.27 21.28 -11.26
N HIS A 126 -1.04 21.80 -11.28
CA HIS A 126 -0.32 22.33 -10.11
C HIS A 126 -1.06 23.45 -9.33
N SER A 127 -2.14 24.00 -9.85
CA SER A 127 -2.73 25.25 -9.34
C SER A 127 -4.25 25.29 -9.28
N ARG A 128 -4.97 24.38 -9.95
CA ARG A 128 -6.41 24.48 -10.13
C ARG A 128 -7.15 23.19 -9.77
N LEU A 129 -8.34 23.42 -9.23
CA LEU A 129 -9.38 22.42 -9.06
C LEU A 129 -10.29 22.38 -10.28
N ILE A 130 -10.64 21.17 -10.72
CA ILE A 130 -11.71 20.93 -11.69
C ILE A 130 -12.92 20.30 -10.99
N HIS A 131 -14.12 20.60 -11.47
CA HIS A 131 -15.34 19.99 -10.93
C HIS A 131 -15.48 18.53 -11.37
N ASN A 132 -15.79 17.63 -10.43
CA ASN A 132 -16.01 16.21 -10.70
C ASN A 132 -17.48 15.91 -10.98
N ASN A 133 -17.80 15.65 -12.25
CA ASN A 133 -19.16 15.26 -12.65
C ASN A 133 -19.60 13.88 -12.16
N PHE A 134 -18.70 13.08 -11.58
CA PHE A 134 -18.98 11.74 -11.06
C PHE A 134 -18.64 11.61 -9.57
N SER A 135 -18.58 12.73 -8.86
CA SER A 135 -18.34 12.73 -7.41
C SER A 135 -19.39 11.91 -6.66
N TRP A 136 -18.94 11.14 -5.68
CA TRP A 136 -19.79 10.35 -4.80
C TRP A 136 -20.66 11.23 -3.89
N ASN A 137 -20.30 12.51 -3.70
CA ASN A 137 -21.10 13.43 -2.90
C ASN A 137 -22.46 13.79 -3.53
N LYS A 138 -22.71 13.34 -4.76
CA LYS A 138 -24.02 13.46 -5.43
C LYS A 138 -25.11 12.61 -4.78
N VAL A 139 -24.73 11.55 -4.06
CA VAL A 139 -25.66 10.59 -3.46
C VAL A 139 -25.42 10.36 -1.97
N ALA A 140 -24.38 10.99 -1.39
CA ALA A 140 -24.05 10.88 0.03
C ALA A 140 -23.32 12.13 0.56
N ASN A 141 -23.32 12.33 1.87
CA ASN A 141 -22.38 13.24 2.53
C ASN A 141 -21.06 12.49 2.73
N LEU A 142 -19.96 13.02 2.20
CA LEU A 142 -18.64 12.37 2.29
C LEU A 142 -17.79 12.99 3.40
N LEU A 143 -17.14 12.14 4.18
CA LEU A 143 -16.15 12.52 5.18
C LEU A 143 -14.82 11.81 4.86
N PHE A 144 -13.82 12.59 4.46
CA PHE A 144 -12.46 12.10 4.23
C PHE A 144 -11.65 12.28 5.50
N LEU A 145 -11.22 11.17 6.11
CA LEU A 145 -10.44 11.16 7.34
C LEU A 145 -9.00 10.78 7.04
N GLU A 146 -8.05 11.69 7.28
CA GLU A 146 -6.62 11.37 7.21
C GLU A 146 -6.21 10.65 8.48
N ALA A 147 -5.96 9.35 8.36
CA ALA A 147 -5.54 8.49 9.46
C ALA A 147 -4.48 7.49 8.97
N PRO A 148 -3.55 7.07 9.84
CA PRO A 148 -3.37 7.50 11.24
C PRO A 148 -2.72 8.88 11.37
N VAL A 149 -2.39 9.26 12.60
CA VAL A 149 -1.59 10.46 12.88
C VAL A 149 -0.25 10.44 12.13
N GLY A 150 0.15 11.58 11.56
CA GLY A 150 1.29 11.70 10.66
C GLY A 150 0.93 11.64 9.17
N VAL A 151 -0.31 11.25 8.82
CA VAL A 151 -0.80 11.25 7.43
C VAL A 151 -1.34 12.63 7.05
N GLY A 152 -0.84 13.19 5.94
CA GLY A 152 -1.29 14.47 5.41
C GLY A 152 -1.18 15.60 6.44
N PHE A 153 -2.32 16.20 6.81
CA PHE A 153 -2.38 17.23 7.85
C PHE A 153 -2.66 16.70 9.27
N SER A 154 -2.90 15.40 9.45
CA SER A 154 -3.05 14.79 10.76
C SER A 154 -1.71 14.72 11.50
N TYR A 155 -1.67 15.15 12.76
CA TYR A 155 -0.43 15.27 13.53
C TYR A 155 -0.59 15.00 15.02
N THR A 156 0.54 14.75 15.69
CA THR A 156 0.65 14.55 17.13
C THR A 156 1.65 15.55 17.71
N ASN A 157 1.43 15.96 18.96
CA ASN A 157 2.41 16.73 19.73
C ASN A 157 3.46 15.84 20.41
N LYS A 158 3.35 14.50 20.29
CA LYS A 158 4.27 13.54 20.89
C LYS A 158 4.87 12.67 19.79
N SER A 159 6.14 12.92 19.47
CA SER A 159 6.87 12.12 18.48
C SER A 159 6.83 10.61 18.76
N LYS A 160 6.74 10.21 20.04
CA LYS A 160 6.60 8.81 20.46
C LYS A 160 5.37 8.09 19.89
N ASP A 161 4.33 8.81 19.50
CA ASP A 161 3.11 8.18 18.95
C ASP A 161 3.35 7.66 17.53
N LEU A 162 4.25 8.29 16.76
CA LEU A 162 4.61 7.86 15.40
C LEU A 162 5.32 6.49 15.36
N TYR A 163 5.92 6.07 16.48
CA TYR A 163 6.54 4.75 16.65
C TYR A 163 5.59 3.70 17.24
N LYS A 164 4.35 4.09 17.53
CA LYS A 164 3.35 3.24 18.18
C LYS A 164 2.15 2.93 17.29
N LEU A 165 2.26 3.25 16.00
CA LEU A 165 1.20 3.08 15.03
C LEU A 165 0.99 1.60 14.67
N GLY A 166 -0.19 1.30 14.16
CA GLY A 166 -0.69 -0.06 13.97
C GLY A 166 -2.19 -0.05 13.69
N ASP A 167 -2.74 -1.17 13.25
CA ASP A 167 -4.16 -1.25 12.86
C ASP A 167 -5.10 -1.00 14.05
N GLU A 168 -4.75 -1.53 15.24
CA GLU A 168 -5.56 -1.37 16.46
C GLU A 168 -5.68 0.09 16.90
N VAL A 169 -4.56 0.80 17.02
CA VAL A 169 -4.55 2.21 17.42
C VAL A 169 -5.23 3.09 16.37
N THR A 170 -5.03 2.78 15.09
CA THR A 170 -5.68 3.52 13.99
C THR A 170 -7.20 3.41 14.08
N ALA A 171 -7.73 2.22 14.37
CA ALA A 171 -9.17 2.02 14.57
C ALA A 171 -9.69 2.76 15.81
N ALA A 172 -8.94 2.72 16.93
CA ALA A 172 -9.30 3.40 18.16
C ALA A 172 -9.35 4.93 18.02
N ASP A 173 -8.32 5.52 17.40
CA ASP A 173 -8.23 6.96 17.17
C ASP A 173 -9.29 7.43 16.17
N SER A 174 -9.54 6.66 15.11
CA SER A 174 -10.60 6.94 14.13
C SER A 174 -11.99 6.89 14.79
N TYR A 175 -12.23 5.93 15.69
CA TYR A 175 -13.46 5.89 16.47
C TYR A 175 -13.60 7.11 17.39
N ALA A 176 -12.54 7.47 18.12
CA ALA A 176 -12.54 8.64 19.00
C ALA A 176 -12.81 9.94 18.21
N PHE A 177 -12.21 10.07 17.03
CA PHE A 177 -12.50 11.16 16.09
C PHE A 177 -13.97 11.19 15.71
N LEU A 178 -14.56 10.06 15.29
CA LEU A 178 -15.98 10.01 14.89
C LEU A 178 -16.91 10.40 16.04
N ILE A 179 -16.65 9.95 17.27
CA ILE A 179 -17.43 10.38 18.44
C ILE A 179 -17.32 11.89 18.65
N GLY A 180 -16.12 12.46 18.53
CA GLY A 180 -15.92 13.91 18.60
C GLY A 180 -16.62 14.66 17.47
N TRP A 181 -16.60 14.11 16.26
CA TRP A 181 -17.22 14.67 15.07
C TRP A 181 -18.75 14.70 15.19
N PHE A 182 -19.39 13.60 15.60
CA PHE A 182 -20.84 13.56 15.83
C PHE A 182 -21.30 14.44 17.01
N LYS A 183 -20.43 14.70 18.00
CA LYS A 183 -20.71 15.70 19.03
C LYS A 183 -20.69 17.13 18.49
N LYS A 184 -19.78 17.42 17.55
CA LYS A 184 -19.64 18.72 16.90
C LYS A 184 -20.72 18.96 15.83
N PHE A 185 -21.14 17.91 15.14
CA PHE A 185 -22.14 17.94 14.06
C PHE A 185 -23.29 16.96 14.36
N PRO A 186 -24.11 17.23 15.40
CA PRO A 186 -25.17 16.32 15.86
C PRO A 186 -26.27 16.04 14.83
N GLU A 187 -26.46 16.93 13.84
CA GLU A 187 -27.41 16.78 12.74
C GLU A 187 -27.15 15.52 11.89
N PHE A 188 -25.93 15.01 11.86
CA PHE A 188 -25.58 13.79 11.13
C PHE A 188 -25.78 12.51 11.93
N LYS A 189 -26.06 12.58 13.25
CA LYS A 189 -26.09 11.40 14.13
C LYS A 189 -27.20 10.40 13.80
N SER A 190 -28.30 10.87 13.23
CA SER A 190 -29.43 10.04 12.79
C SER A 190 -29.26 9.44 11.40
N HIS A 191 -28.27 9.88 10.62
CA HIS A 191 -28.07 9.41 9.26
C HIS A 191 -27.58 7.96 9.24
N ASP A 192 -27.89 7.25 8.17
CA ASP A 192 -27.26 5.97 7.89
C ASP A 192 -25.77 6.19 7.66
N PHE A 193 -24.95 5.47 8.43
CA PHE A 193 -23.50 5.61 8.40
C PHE A 193 -22.88 4.40 7.69
N TYR A 194 -22.01 4.69 6.73
CA TYR A 194 -21.26 3.70 5.98
C TYR A 194 -19.78 4.05 6.04
N ILE A 195 -18.93 3.03 6.03
CA ILE A 195 -17.49 3.21 5.94
C ILE A 195 -17.03 2.65 4.60
N ALA A 196 -16.39 3.49 3.80
CA ALA A 196 -15.77 3.08 2.55
C ALA A 196 -14.25 3.29 2.60
N GLY A 197 -13.51 2.46 1.87
CA GLY A 197 -12.07 2.58 1.77
C GLY A 197 -11.50 1.74 0.63
N GLU A 198 -10.22 1.95 0.35
CA GLU A 198 -9.49 1.26 -0.72
C GLU A 198 -8.16 0.69 -0.22
N SER A 199 -7.63 -0.35 -0.87
CA SER A 199 -6.28 -0.86 -0.64
C SER A 199 -6.13 -1.41 0.79
N TYR A 200 -5.17 -0.89 1.57
CA TYR A 200 -5.02 -1.25 2.99
C TYR A 200 -6.21 -0.85 3.85
N ALA A 201 -7.11 0.01 3.37
CA ALA A 201 -8.36 0.22 4.07
C ALA A 201 -9.23 -1.05 4.14
N GLY A 202 -8.88 -2.11 3.38
CA GLY A 202 -9.36 -3.47 3.64
C GLY A 202 -9.08 -3.97 5.06
N HIS A 203 -8.02 -3.49 5.72
CA HIS A 203 -7.79 -3.66 7.16
C HIS A 203 -8.58 -2.65 7.99
N TYR A 204 -8.38 -1.35 7.69
CA TYR A 204 -8.94 -0.26 8.50
C TYR A 204 -10.46 -0.30 8.61
N VAL A 205 -11.16 -0.51 7.49
CA VAL A 205 -12.61 -0.39 7.41
C VAL A 205 -13.31 -1.49 8.22
N PRO A 206 -13.02 -2.80 8.03
CA PRO A 206 -13.61 -3.84 8.87
C PRO A 206 -13.24 -3.69 10.35
N GLN A 207 -12.01 -3.29 10.67
CA GLN A 207 -11.57 -3.13 12.07
C GLN A 207 -12.30 -1.98 12.77
N LEU A 208 -12.41 -0.81 12.13
CA LEU A 208 -13.20 0.31 12.63
C LEU A 208 -14.69 -0.04 12.74
N ALA A 209 -15.26 -0.68 11.72
CA ALA A 209 -16.65 -1.13 11.73
C ALA A 209 -16.93 -2.10 12.90
N ASN A 210 -16.02 -3.03 13.17
CA ASN A 210 -16.14 -3.96 14.30
C ASN A 210 -16.00 -3.26 15.65
N LEU A 211 -15.17 -2.23 15.76
CA LEU A 211 -15.09 -1.42 16.97
C LEU A 211 -16.40 -0.66 17.22
N ILE A 212 -16.93 0.01 16.19
CA ILE A 212 -18.23 0.69 16.26
C ILE A 212 -19.35 -0.28 16.64
N TYR A 213 -19.42 -1.43 15.97
CA TYR A 213 -20.42 -2.45 16.24
C TYR A 213 -20.37 -2.93 17.70
N LYS A 214 -19.18 -3.30 18.20
CA LYS A 214 -18.99 -3.75 19.59
C LYS A 214 -19.41 -2.70 20.62
N ARG A 215 -19.12 -1.42 20.36
CA ARG A 215 -19.44 -0.31 21.27
C ARG A 215 -20.94 0.02 21.25
N GLY A 216 -21.61 -0.18 20.11
CA GLY A 216 -23.05 -0.03 19.96
C GLY A 216 -23.88 -1.01 20.79
N GLU A 217 -23.35 -2.19 21.15
CA GLU A 217 -24.05 -3.23 21.91
C GLU A 217 -24.12 -2.99 23.43
N GLY A 218 -23.56 -1.88 23.97
CA GLY A 218 -23.56 -1.66 25.42
C GLY A 218 -23.23 -0.26 25.95
N GLU A 219 -23.07 0.75 25.08
CA GLU A 219 -22.74 2.11 25.51
C GLU A 219 -23.92 3.10 25.48
N SER A 220 -23.71 4.26 26.12
CA SER A 220 -24.68 5.36 26.17
C SER A 220 -25.13 5.81 24.77
N LYS A 221 -26.32 6.43 24.69
CA LYS A 221 -26.82 7.06 23.45
C LYS A 221 -25.83 8.04 22.82
N ASP A 222 -24.87 8.56 23.56
CA ASP A 222 -23.88 9.53 23.09
C ASP A 222 -22.74 8.92 22.27
N SER A 223 -22.50 7.61 22.40
CA SER A 223 -21.49 6.86 21.64
C SER A 223 -22.07 6.14 20.41
N TYR A 224 -23.38 6.16 20.23
CA TYR A 224 -24.05 5.38 19.17
C TYR A 224 -23.80 5.96 17.78
N ILE A 225 -23.38 5.10 16.85
CA ILE A 225 -23.24 5.38 15.42
C ILE A 225 -24.12 4.39 14.65
N ASN A 226 -25.00 4.89 13.78
CA ASN A 226 -25.95 4.09 13.00
C ASN A 226 -25.27 3.41 11.78
N LEU A 227 -24.32 2.51 12.06
CA LEU A 227 -23.57 1.78 11.04
C LEU A 227 -24.48 0.81 10.26
N LYS A 228 -24.53 0.95 8.93
CA LYS A 228 -25.34 0.11 8.03
C LYS A 228 -24.53 -0.85 7.18
N GLY A 229 -23.28 -0.53 6.90
CA GLY A 229 -22.45 -1.37 6.05
C GLY A 229 -21.09 -0.80 5.75
N ILE A 230 -20.30 -1.59 5.05
CA ILE A 230 -18.97 -1.22 4.58
C ILE A 230 -18.80 -1.51 3.09
N MET A 231 -17.99 -0.71 2.41
CA MET A 231 -17.62 -0.90 1.01
C MET A 231 -16.12 -0.77 0.84
N ILE A 232 -15.45 -1.83 0.40
CA ILE A 232 -13.99 -1.87 0.29
C ILE A 232 -13.55 -2.17 -1.15
N GLY A 233 -12.73 -1.29 -1.72
CA GLY A 233 -12.20 -1.36 -3.08
C GLY A 233 -10.80 -1.91 -3.13
N ASN A 234 -10.50 -2.81 -4.07
CA ASN A 234 -9.16 -3.36 -4.32
C ASN A 234 -8.44 -3.70 -3.01
N ALA A 235 -9.16 -4.39 -2.13
CA ALA A 235 -8.91 -4.37 -0.70
C ALA A 235 -7.98 -5.49 -0.25
N VAL A 236 -6.90 -5.14 0.46
CA VAL A 236 -6.04 -6.11 1.16
C VAL A 236 -6.80 -6.63 2.36
N ILE A 237 -7.08 -7.94 2.37
CA ILE A 237 -7.94 -8.55 3.40
C ILE A 237 -7.42 -9.89 3.91
N ASN A 238 -6.48 -10.53 3.21
CA ASN A 238 -5.90 -11.80 3.61
C ASN A 238 -4.57 -12.07 2.87
N ASP A 239 -3.45 -11.91 3.57
CA ASP A 239 -2.09 -11.98 3.03
C ASP A 239 -1.83 -13.18 2.11
N GLU A 240 -2.27 -14.37 2.53
CA GLU A 240 -2.01 -15.61 1.79
C GLU A 240 -2.66 -15.61 0.40
N THR A 241 -3.93 -15.22 0.35
CA THR A 241 -4.69 -15.17 -0.92
C THR A 241 -4.35 -13.93 -1.72
N ASP A 242 -3.97 -12.84 -1.04
CA ASP A 242 -3.53 -11.62 -1.69
C ASP A 242 -2.20 -11.88 -2.40
N SER A 243 -1.32 -12.67 -1.79
CA SER A 243 -0.06 -13.09 -2.41
C SER A 243 -0.25 -14.06 -3.57
N SER A 244 -0.97 -15.17 -3.35
CA SER A 244 -1.16 -16.15 -4.43
C SER A 244 -1.99 -15.60 -5.58
N GLY A 245 -3.03 -14.80 -5.28
CA GLY A 245 -3.83 -14.12 -6.28
C GLY A 245 -3.02 -13.16 -7.14
N MET A 246 -2.06 -12.43 -6.55
CA MET A 246 -1.18 -11.52 -7.30
C MET A 246 -0.24 -12.26 -8.26
N ILE A 247 0.31 -13.40 -7.85
CA ILE A 247 1.13 -14.26 -8.72
C ILE A 247 0.31 -14.84 -9.88
N ASP A 248 -0.86 -15.41 -9.59
CA ASP A 248 -1.78 -15.97 -10.58
C ASP A 248 -2.23 -14.90 -11.60
N TYR A 249 -2.48 -13.69 -11.12
CA TYR A 249 -2.88 -12.57 -11.97
C TYR A 249 -1.76 -12.19 -12.95
N ALA A 250 -0.53 -11.99 -12.44
CA ALA A 250 0.61 -11.67 -13.29
C ALA A 250 0.86 -12.74 -14.36
N TRP A 251 0.76 -14.02 -13.99
CA TRP A 251 0.94 -15.13 -14.92
C TRP A 251 -0.16 -15.16 -15.99
N SER A 252 -1.43 -15.07 -15.58
CA SER A 252 -2.56 -15.08 -16.51
C SER A 252 -2.61 -13.87 -17.45
N HIS A 253 -1.92 -12.78 -17.10
CA HIS A 253 -1.80 -11.56 -17.91
C HIS A 253 -0.46 -11.47 -18.67
N ALA A 254 0.29 -12.57 -18.75
CA ALA A 254 1.55 -12.69 -19.48
C ALA A 254 2.67 -11.75 -18.99
N ILE A 255 2.60 -11.28 -17.74
CA ILE A 255 3.64 -10.44 -17.12
C ILE A 255 4.83 -11.31 -16.69
N ILE A 256 4.56 -12.52 -16.18
CA ILE A 256 5.58 -13.49 -15.79
C ILE A 256 5.51 -14.77 -16.62
N SER A 257 6.66 -15.41 -16.83
CA SER A 257 6.75 -16.67 -17.59
C SER A 257 6.22 -17.87 -16.80
N ASP A 258 5.80 -18.93 -17.52
CA ASP A 258 5.43 -20.21 -16.91
C ASP A 258 6.51 -20.77 -15.99
N GLN A 259 7.79 -20.60 -16.36
CA GLN A 259 8.91 -21.04 -15.53
C GLN A 259 8.95 -20.28 -14.21
N LEU A 260 8.82 -18.95 -14.23
CA LEU A 260 8.84 -18.14 -13.02
C LEU A 260 7.62 -18.45 -12.14
N TYR A 261 6.43 -18.53 -12.73
CA TYR A 261 5.20 -18.92 -12.04
C TYR A 261 5.34 -20.28 -11.34
N ASN A 262 5.74 -21.33 -12.07
CA ASN A 262 5.87 -22.67 -11.52
C ASN A 262 6.92 -22.75 -10.39
N ASN A 263 8.02 -22.01 -10.51
CA ASN A 263 9.04 -21.94 -9.45
C ASN A 263 8.49 -21.27 -8.19
N ILE A 264 7.76 -20.16 -8.32
CA ILE A 264 7.12 -19.48 -7.18
C ILE A 264 6.13 -20.41 -6.50
N MET A 265 5.23 -21.03 -7.26
CA MET A 265 4.19 -21.92 -6.71
C MET A 265 4.77 -23.16 -6.02
N LYS A 266 5.96 -23.61 -6.44
CA LYS A 266 6.65 -24.77 -5.86
C LYS A 266 7.47 -24.42 -4.62
N GLU A 267 8.12 -23.26 -4.60
CA GLU A 267 9.20 -22.95 -3.65
C GLU A 267 8.83 -21.88 -2.62
N CYS A 268 7.78 -21.10 -2.86
CA CYS A 268 7.27 -20.08 -1.94
C CYS A 268 6.12 -20.58 -1.08
N ARG A 269 6.07 -20.09 0.18
CA ARG A 269 4.95 -20.33 1.08
C ARG A 269 4.17 -19.03 1.26
N PHE A 270 2.94 -18.98 0.75
CA PHE A 270 2.09 -17.79 0.88
C PHE A 270 1.55 -17.57 2.31
N SER A 271 1.60 -18.60 3.15
CA SER A 271 1.26 -18.53 4.56
C SER A 271 2.52 -18.59 5.44
N GLY A 272 2.70 -17.57 6.28
CA GLY A 272 3.77 -17.51 7.28
C GLY A 272 4.95 -16.60 6.91
N GLU A 273 5.82 -16.39 7.89
CA GLU A 273 6.88 -15.36 7.83
C GLU A 273 8.25 -15.90 7.39
N ASN A 274 8.45 -17.20 7.17
CA ASN A 274 9.77 -17.73 6.82
C ASN A 274 9.78 -18.21 5.37
N GLN A 275 10.47 -17.47 4.51
CA GLN A 275 10.71 -17.83 3.11
C GLN A 275 12.10 -18.42 2.93
N THR A 276 12.25 -19.26 1.91
CA THR A 276 13.55 -19.82 1.52
C THR A 276 14.31 -18.79 0.67
N ALA A 277 15.64 -18.85 0.65
CA ALA A 277 16.45 -18.01 -0.23
C ALA A 277 16.07 -18.16 -1.72
N HIS A 278 15.64 -19.35 -2.11
CA HIS A 278 15.14 -19.61 -3.47
C HIS A 278 13.81 -18.88 -3.73
N CYS A 279 12.86 -18.91 -2.80
CA CYS A 279 11.63 -18.14 -2.92
C CYS A 279 11.93 -16.64 -3.08
N GLU A 280 12.79 -16.08 -2.22
CA GLU A 280 13.20 -14.66 -2.27
C GLU A 280 13.79 -14.28 -3.65
N LYS A 281 14.56 -15.18 -4.28
CA LYS A 281 15.05 -14.98 -5.65
C LYS A 281 13.92 -14.94 -6.67
N HIS A 282 12.92 -15.82 -6.55
CA HIS A 282 11.79 -15.86 -7.46
C HIS A 282 10.85 -14.67 -7.29
N ILE A 283 10.60 -14.23 -6.05
CA ILE A 283 9.83 -13.01 -5.79
C ILE A 283 10.56 -11.77 -6.32
N ARG A 284 11.90 -11.72 -6.24
CA ARG A 284 12.68 -10.68 -6.93
C ARG A 284 12.44 -10.69 -8.44
N GLY A 285 12.47 -11.86 -9.07
CA GLY A 285 12.15 -11.99 -10.50
C GLY A 285 10.74 -11.53 -10.83
N PHE A 286 9.76 -11.81 -9.96
CA PHE A 286 8.39 -11.32 -10.09
C PHE A 286 8.32 -9.80 -10.03
N LEU A 287 8.98 -9.17 -9.06
CA LEU A 287 9.00 -7.71 -8.91
C LEU A 287 9.71 -7.03 -10.08
N GLN A 288 10.76 -7.64 -10.61
CA GLN A 288 11.45 -7.16 -11.80
C GLN A 288 10.56 -7.20 -13.05
N ALA A 289 9.64 -8.16 -13.16
CA ALA A 289 8.69 -8.21 -14.26
C ALA A 289 7.73 -7.00 -14.28
N TYR A 290 7.56 -6.33 -13.14
CA TYR A 290 6.76 -5.11 -13.02
C TYR A 290 7.60 -3.82 -13.10
N SER A 291 8.93 -3.87 -13.31
CA SER A 291 9.77 -2.66 -13.21
C SER A 291 9.38 -1.52 -14.14
N ASP A 292 8.84 -1.86 -15.31
CA ASP A 292 8.42 -0.92 -16.35
C ASP A 292 6.90 -0.91 -16.55
N ILE A 293 6.14 -1.51 -15.62
CA ILE A 293 4.68 -1.63 -15.66
C ILE A 293 4.09 -0.98 -14.42
N ASP A 294 3.04 -0.18 -14.58
CA ASP A 294 2.23 0.23 -13.43
C ASP A 294 1.48 -0.99 -12.87
N ILE A 295 1.88 -1.42 -11.68
CA ILE A 295 1.21 -2.51 -10.99
C ILE A 295 -0.23 -2.12 -10.57
N TYR A 296 -0.54 -0.84 -10.41
CA TYR A 296 -1.88 -0.34 -10.09
C TYR A 296 -2.81 -0.32 -11.31
N SER A 297 -2.28 -0.47 -12.53
CA SER A 297 -3.04 -0.69 -13.76
C SER A 297 -2.15 -1.25 -14.88
N ILE A 298 -2.18 -2.56 -15.07
CA ILE A 298 -1.18 -3.25 -15.90
C ILE A 298 -1.22 -2.93 -17.40
N TYR A 299 -2.27 -2.26 -17.88
CA TYR A 299 -2.45 -1.92 -19.31
C TYR A 299 -2.19 -0.45 -19.61
N SER A 300 -1.68 0.27 -18.64
CA SER A 300 -1.58 1.70 -18.67
C SER A 300 -0.13 2.18 -18.83
N PRO A 301 0.15 3.30 -19.54
CA PRO A 301 1.50 3.90 -19.63
C PRO A 301 2.07 4.30 -18.27
N VAL A 302 3.38 4.59 -18.14
CA VAL A 302 4.03 5.09 -16.89
C VAL A 302 4.33 6.62 -16.93
N CYS A 303 4.44 7.31 -15.77
CA CYS A 303 4.88 8.72 -15.71
C CYS A 303 6.39 8.80 -16.01
N LEU A 304 6.78 9.45 -17.12
CA LEU A 304 8.18 9.56 -17.56
C LEU A 304 8.88 10.86 -17.13
N THR A 305 8.15 11.82 -16.54
CA THR A 305 8.62 13.19 -16.29
C THR A 305 8.70 13.53 -14.80
N SER A 306 9.65 12.96 -14.06
CA SER A 306 10.05 13.51 -12.77
C SER A 306 11.12 14.60 -12.98
N ASN A 307 10.70 15.74 -13.53
CA ASN A 307 11.57 16.91 -13.73
C ASN A 307 11.91 17.56 -12.37
N PHE A 308 12.89 17.03 -11.65
CA PHE A 308 13.60 17.78 -10.61
C PHE A 308 15.07 17.95 -10.98
N SER A 309 15.42 19.17 -11.36
CA SER A 309 16.78 19.70 -11.48
C SER A 309 17.47 19.87 -10.11
N SER A 310 17.17 19.00 -9.15
CA SER A 310 17.78 18.97 -7.82
C SER A 310 18.35 17.57 -7.62
N PRO A 311 19.59 17.43 -7.09
CA PRO A 311 20.11 16.11 -6.76
C PRO A 311 19.09 15.39 -5.86
N PRO A 312 18.94 14.06 -5.96
CA PRO A 312 17.90 13.32 -5.25
C PRO A 312 18.14 13.46 -3.75
N LYS A 313 17.56 14.49 -3.14
CA LYS A 313 17.56 14.69 -1.70
C LYS A 313 16.59 13.65 -1.17
N ARG A 314 17.15 12.56 -0.64
CA ARG A 314 16.47 11.46 0.06
C ARG A 314 15.09 11.18 -0.52
N SER A 315 15.05 10.24 -1.48
CA SER A 315 13.81 9.55 -1.84
C SER A 315 13.00 9.32 -0.57
N SER A 316 11.91 10.08 -0.41
CA SER A 316 10.94 9.80 0.63
C SER A 316 10.49 8.38 0.35
N THR A 317 10.84 7.44 1.21
CA THR A 317 10.44 6.04 1.14
C THR A 317 8.92 5.99 1.04
N LYS A 318 8.38 5.88 -0.18
CA LYS A 318 6.93 5.82 -0.40
C LYS A 318 6.43 4.55 0.26
N LEU A 319 5.58 4.77 1.24
CA LEU A 319 4.99 3.75 2.08
C LEU A 319 3.91 3.00 1.27
N MET A 320 4.29 1.85 0.70
CA MET A 320 3.46 1.10 -0.26
C MET A 320 2.96 -0.22 0.32
N VAL A 321 1.63 -0.38 0.34
CA VAL A 321 0.89 -1.45 1.02
C VAL A 321 1.05 -2.81 0.33
N ALA A 322 1.78 -3.80 0.84
CA ALA A 322 1.85 -5.15 0.21
C ALA A 322 1.33 -6.28 1.07
N PRO A 323 1.01 -7.44 0.47
CA PRO A 323 1.11 -8.69 1.20
C PRO A 323 2.53 -8.85 1.75
N ARG A 324 2.65 -9.37 2.97
CA ARG A 324 3.94 -9.48 3.70
C ARG A 324 5.06 -10.19 2.92
N LEU A 325 4.71 -11.02 1.95
CA LEU A 325 5.67 -11.69 1.06
C LEU A 325 6.46 -10.69 0.19
N PHE A 326 5.84 -9.59 -0.23
CA PHE A 326 6.45 -8.63 -1.15
C PHE A 326 7.00 -7.39 -0.44
N THR A 327 6.46 -6.99 0.73
CA THR A 327 7.00 -5.84 1.51
C THR A 327 8.45 -6.05 1.96
N ARG A 328 8.95 -7.30 1.98
CA ARG A 328 10.34 -7.61 2.33
C ARG A 328 11.34 -7.26 1.24
N HIS A 329 10.84 -7.07 0.02
CA HIS A 329 11.67 -6.77 -1.12
C HIS A 329 11.57 -5.30 -1.44
N GLU A 330 12.69 -4.63 -1.40
CA GLU A 330 12.68 -3.18 -1.49
C GLU A 330 12.39 -2.63 -2.90
N MET A 331 12.53 -3.45 -3.94
CA MET A 331 12.09 -3.11 -5.31
C MET A 331 10.59 -2.83 -5.36
N TRP A 332 9.83 -3.28 -4.37
CA TRP A 332 8.44 -2.95 -4.20
C TRP A 332 8.17 -1.44 -4.10
N HIS A 333 9.04 -0.69 -3.43
CA HIS A 333 8.88 0.75 -3.23
C HIS A 333 9.09 1.57 -4.51
N GLY A 334 9.63 0.95 -5.55
CA GLY A 334 9.84 1.55 -6.88
C GLY A 334 8.74 1.26 -7.89
N LEU A 335 7.76 0.41 -7.55
CA LEU A 335 6.65 0.09 -8.46
C LEU A 335 5.66 1.26 -8.47
N GLY A 336 5.86 2.14 -9.44
CA GLY A 336 5.08 3.36 -9.65
C GLY A 336 3.63 3.11 -10.08
N VAL A 337 2.90 4.22 -10.18
CA VAL A 337 1.45 4.40 -10.38
C VAL A 337 1.23 5.10 -11.74
N ALA A 338 0.45 4.54 -12.68
CA ALA A 338 -0.05 5.13 -13.95
C ALA A 338 -0.93 4.15 -14.83
N ALA A 339 -2.18 4.34 -15.26
CA ALA A 339 -2.75 5.40 -16.14
C ALA A 339 -4.25 5.17 -16.54
N GLY A 340 -4.75 5.84 -17.60
CA GLY A 340 -6.17 6.17 -17.83
C GLY A 340 -6.55 7.51 -17.18
N TYR A 341 -5.64 7.97 -16.32
CA TYR A 341 -5.54 9.21 -15.58
C TYR A 341 -4.14 9.80 -15.79
N ASP A 342 -3.94 11.06 -15.40
CA ASP A 342 -2.63 11.69 -15.45
C ASP A 342 -1.71 10.99 -14.42
N PRO A 343 -0.66 10.28 -14.85
CA PRO A 343 0.16 9.47 -13.94
C PRO A 343 1.04 10.31 -13.02
N CYS A 344 1.14 11.61 -13.28
CA CYS A 344 1.87 12.57 -12.46
C CYS A 344 0.88 13.40 -11.59
N THR A 345 -0.40 12.97 -11.48
CA THR A 345 -1.43 13.63 -10.63
C THR A 345 -0.97 13.80 -9.18
N GLU A 346 -0.22 12.84 -8.66
CA GLU A 346 0.32 12.88 -7.30
C GLU A 346 1.16 14.14 -7.06
N ASP A 347 2.00 14.52 -8.04
CA ASP A 347 2.86 15.72 -7.95
C ASP A 347 2.02 17.00 -7.91
N TYR A 348 0.94 17.05 -8.69
CA TYR A 348 0.03 18.19 -8.68
C TYR A 348 -0.68 18.34 -7.34
N VAL A 349 -1.09 17.21 -6.74
CA VAL A 349 -1.74 17.17 -5.43
C VAL A 349 -0.79 17.63 -4.32
N ILE A 350 0.45 17.14 -4.33
CA ILE A 350 1.49 17.59 -3.41
C ILE A 350 1.71 19.09 -3.57
N SER A 351 1.85 19.59 -4.80
CA SER A 351 2.01 21.02 -5.08
C SER A 351 0.82 21.85 -4.57
N TYR A 352 -0.40 21.41 -4.85
CA TYR A 352 -1.63 22.10 -4.50
C TYR A 352 -1.81 22.23 -2.97
N PHE A 353 -1.66 21.14 -2.21
CA PHE A 353 -1.85 21.15 -0.76
C PHE A 353 -0.70 21.80 0.01
N ASN A 354 0.47 21.99 -0.61
CA ASN A 354 1.57 22.76 -0.01
C ASN A 354 1.45 24.28 -0.22
N ARG A 355 0.44 24.77 -0.94
CA ARG A 355 0.19 26.21 -1.07
C ARG A 355 -0.34 26.80 0.24
N GLU A 356 0.19 27.94 0.65
CA GLU A 356 -0.22 28.63 1.88
C GLU A 356 -1.68 29.08 1.87
N ASP A 357 -2.19 29.53 0.71
CA ASP A 357 -3.57 29.97 0.58
C ASP A 357 -4.56 28.80 0.68
N VAL A 358 -4.21 27.64 0.13
CA VAL A 358 -4.97 26.38 0.27
C VAL A 358 -4.99 25.91 1.72
N GLN A 359 -3.84 25.83 2.39
CA GLN A 359 -3.79 25.42 3.80
C GLN A 359 -4.60 26.35 4.70
N ARG A 360 -4.52 27.66 4.45
CA ARG A 360 -5.32 28.66 5.17
C ARG A 360 -6.82 28.47 4.95
N ALA A 361 -7.24 28.23 3.71
CA ALA A 361 -8.65 28.01 3.37
C ALA A 361 -9.22 26.72 3.98
N LEU A 362 -8.41 25.67 4.11
CA LEU A 362 -8.80 24.40 4.74
C LEU A 362 -8.72 24.44 6.27
N HIS A 363 -8.24 25.54 6.87
CA HIS A 363 -7.86 25.60 8.28
C HIS A 363 -6.88 24.47 8.67
N ALA A 364 -6.01 24.09 7.74
CA ALA A 364 -5.01 23.05 7.90
C ALA A 364 -3.65 23.64 8.34
N ASN A 365 -2.75 22.79 8.82
CA ASN A 365 -1.38 23.15 9.20
C ASN A 365 -1.27 24.34 10.20
N LEU A 366 -2.27 24.51 11.08
CA LEU A 366 -2.29 25.63 12.03
C LEU A 366 -1.15 25.58 13.05
N THR A 367 -0.58 24.39 13.28
CA THR A 367 0.55 24.15 14.19
C THR A 367 1.92 24.28 13.54
N LYS A 368 1.99 24.58 12.23
CA LYS A 368 3.23 24.64 11.45
C LYS A 368 4.03 23.34 11.56
N LEU A 369 3.48 22.29 10.95
CA LEU A 369 4.11 20.98 10.85
C LEU A 369 5.54 21.11 10.33
N PRO A 370 6.50 20.35 10.91
CA PRO A 370 7.91 20.44 10.54
C PRO A 370 8.22 19.74 9.21
N TYR A 371 7.22 19.23 8.52
CA TYR A 371 7.32 18.50 7.25
C TYR A 371 6.28 19.03 6.25
N PRO A 372 6.58 18.99 4.93
CA PRO A 372 5.62 19.36 3.91
C PRO A 372 4.49 18.32 3.83
N TYR A 373 3.36 18.72 3.24
CA TYR A 373 2.29 17.79 2.92
C TYR A 373 2.77 16.81 1.84
N THR A 374 2.54 15.52 2.06
CA THR A 374 2.77 14.44 1.09
C THR A 374 1.53 13.57 0.98
N THR A 375 1.35 12.92 -0.17
CA THR A 375 0.25 11.98 -0.46
C THR A 375 0.30 10.72 0.41
N CYS A 376 1.49 10.24 0.74
CA CYS A 376 1.71 9.23 1.77
C CYS A 376 2.77 9.72 2.75
N SER A 377 2.57 9.43 4.03
CA SER A 377 3.42 9.92 5.11
C SER A 377 4.84 9.39 5.00
N GLY A 378 5.81 10.30 5.07
CA GLY A 378 7.24 9.97 5.25
C GLY A 378 7.72 10.12 6.69
N VAL A 379 6.81 10.31 7.66
CA VAL A 379 7.14 10.44 9.09
C VAL A 379 6.61 9.28 9.94
N ILE A 380 5.94 8.33 9.30
CA ILE A 380 5.54 7.06 9.91
C ILE A 380 6.69 6.09 9.70
N ASP A 381 7.44 5.84 10.77
CA ASP A 381 8.67 5.03 10.73
C ASP A 381 8.45 3.59 11.26
N GLY A 382 7.24 3.26 11.74
CA GLY A 382 6.95 1.93 12.28
C GLY A 382 5.47 1.55 12.23
N TRP A 383 5.22 0.24 12.11
CA TRP A 383 3.89 -0.36 12.15
C TRP A 383 3.90 -1.62 13.03
N ASN A 384 3.26 -1.54 14.20
CA ASN A 384 3.40 -2.52 15.27
C ASN A 384 2.46 -3.71 15.13
N ASP A 385 1.27 -3.51 14.56
CA ASP A 385 0.30 -4.56 14.35
C ASP A 385 -0.37 -4.45 12.98
N SER A 386 -0.41 -5.57 12.27
CA SER A 386 -1.06 -5.76 10.99
C SER A 386 -1.44 -7.23 10.92
N PRO A 387 -2.64 -7.65 11.34
CA PRO A 387 -3.04 -9.06 11.30
C PRO A 387 -2.85 -9.63 9.89
N THR A 388 -2.60 -10.94 9.73
CA THR A 388 -2.45 -11.52 8.38
C THR A 388 -3.77 -11.63 7.62
N THR A 389 -4.89 -11.40 8.31
CA THR A 389 -6.24 -11.54 7.76
C THR A 389 -7.27 -10.78 8.58
N VAL A 390 -8.26 -10.21 7.90
CA VAL A 390 -9.47 -9.63 8.51
C VAL A 390 -10.73 -10.42 8.20
N LEU A 391 -10.63 -11.56 7.51
CA LEU A 391 -11.77 -12.41 7.18
C LEU A 391 -12.65 -12.80 8.40
N PRO A 392 -12.10 -13.09 9.60
CA PRO A 392 -12.93 -13.32 10.79
C PRO A 392 -13.78 -12.12 11.18
N ILE A 393 -13.25 -10.90 10.99
CA ILE A 393 -13.96 -9.65 11.27
C ILE A 393 -15.09 -9.46 10.26
N ILE A 394 -14.81 -9.65 8.97
CA ILE A 394 -15.81 -9.59 7.89
C ILE A 394 -16.95 -10.57 8.19
N ARG A 395 -16.65 -11.82 8.55
CA ARG A 395 -17.67 -12.82 8.93
C ARG A 395 -18.52 -12.36 10.11
N LYS A 396 -17.89 -11.78 11.13
CA LYS A 396 -18.61 -11.24 12.29
C LYS A 396 -19.58 -10.11 11.89
N LEU A 397 -19.15 -9.19 11.03
CA LEU A 397 -19.98 -8.08 10.56
C LEU A 397 -21.14 -8.56 9.67
N LEU A 398 -20.94 -9.59 8.84
CA LEU A 398 -22.02 -10.24 8.08
C LEU A 398 -23.07 -10.88 9.02
N ASN A 399 -22.61 -11.60 10.05
CA ASN A 399 -23.51 -12.20 11.05
C ASN A 399 -24.31 -11.15 11.84
N ALA A 400 -23.76 -9.93 11.97
CA ALA A 400 -24.46 -8.77 12.54
C ALA A 400 -25.48 -8.13 11.58
N GLY A 401 -25.63 -8.65 10.36
CA GLY A 401 -26.57 -8.14 9.36
C GLY A 401 -26.09 -6.89 8.62
N LEU A 402 -24.81 -6.53 8.73
CA LEU A 402 -24.26 -5.39 8.00
C LEU A 402 -24.07 -5.72 6.51
N ARG A 403 -24.38 -4.76 5.65
CA ARG A 403 -24.15 -4.86 4.20
C ARG A 403 -22.66 -4.73 3.90
N ILE A 404 -22.07 -5.67 3.16
CA ILE A 404 -20.64 -5.63 2.83
C ILE A 404 -20.48 -5.75 1.32
N TRP A 405 -19.92 -4.72 0.70
CA TRP A 405 -19.54 -4.76 -0.71
C TRP A 405 -18.03 -4.76 -0.84
N VAL A 406 -17.50 -5.73 -1.58
CA VAL A 406 -16.10 -5.77 -1.98
C VAL A 406 -16.08 -5.56 -3.48
N TYR A 407 -15.29 -4.60 -3.96
CA TYR A 407 -15.16 -4.38 -5.39
C TYR A 407 -13.71 -4.30 -5.82
N SER A 408 -13.42 -4.69 -7.07
CA SER A 408 -12.07 -4.66 -7.61
C SER A 408 -12.06 -4.17 -9.06
N GLY A 409 -11.17 -3.24 -9.39
CA GLY A 409 -10.78 -2.98 -10.78
C GLY A 409 -10.09 -4.22 -11.38
N ASP A 410 -10.48 -4.63 -12.58
CA ASP A 410 -9.97 -5.86 -13.20
C ASP A 410 -8.60 -5.72 -13.89
N THR A 411 -8.05 -4.51 -13.94
CA THR A 411 -6.69 -4.22 -14.43
C THR A 411 -5.70 -3.94 -13.30
N ASP A 412 -6.15 -4.00 -12.04
CA ASP A 412 -5.29 -3.83 -10.88
C ASP A 412 -4.39 -5.06 -10.70
N GLY A 413 -3.09 -4.91 -10.92
CA GLY A 413 -2.10 -5.95 -10.63
C GLY A 413 -1.68 -5.97 -9.16
N ARG A 414 -2.13 -5.01 -8.36
CA ARG A 414 -1.67 -4.77 -6.99
C ARG A 414 -2.45 -5.53 -5.95
N VAL A 415 -3.78 -5.46 -6.04
CA VAL A 415 -4.74 -6.28 -5.29
C VAL A 415 -5.78 -6.80 -6.29
N PRO A 416 -5.38 -7.75 -7.15
CA PRO A 416 -6.19 -8.16 -8.27
C PRO A 416 -7.48 -8.86 -7.87
N VAL A 417 -8.40 -8.95 -8.85
CA VAL A 417 -9.66 -9.68 -8.71
C VAL A 417 -9.44 -11.11 -8.21
N THR A 418 -8.36 -11.77 -8.63
CA THR A 418 -7.97 -13.12 -8.16
C THR A 418 -7.78 -13.16 -6.64
N SER A 419 -7.03 -12.21 -6.08
CA SER A 419 -6.80 -12.06 -4.64
C SER A 419 -8.11 -11.92 -3.86
N THR A 420 -8.99 -11.03 -4.33
CA THR A 420 -10.32 -10.80 -3.75
C THR A 420 -11.20 -12.05 -3.83
N ARG A 421 -11.24 -12.74 -4.98
CA ARG A 421 -12.02 -13.97 -5.17
C ARG A 421 -11.55 -15.10 -4.26
N TYR A 422 -10.25 -15.28 -4.10
CA TYR A 422 -9.69 -16.30 -3.22
C TYR A 422 -10.00 -16.01 -1.75
N SER A 423 -9.90 -14.74 -1.33
CA SER A 423 -10.31 -14.29 0.00
C SER A 423 -11.78 -14.57 0.30
N ILE A 424 -12.68 -14.21 -0.62
CA ILE A 424 -14.13 -14.43 -0.46
C ILE A 424 -14.46 -15.92 -0.48
N LYS A 425 -13.80 -16.72 -1.31
CA LYS A 425 -13.93 -18.18 -1.31
C LYS A 425 -13.57 -18.77 0.07
N LYS A 426 -12.53 -18.26 0.74
CA LYS A 426 -12.16 -18.69 2.11
C LYS A 426 -13.21 -18.35 3.17
N LEU A 427 -14.09 -17.38 2.93
CA LEU A 427 -15.21 -17.12 3.84
C LEU A 427 -16.24 -18.26 3.85
N GLY A 428 -16.27 -19.12 2.83
CA GLY A 428 -17.17 -20.28 2.78
C GLY A 428 -18.65 -19.92 2.71
N LEU A 429 -18.97 -18.73 2.16
CA LEU A 429 -20.34 -18.25 2.03
C LEU A 429 -21.05 -18.98 0.87
N ARG A 430 -22.36 -19.21 1.02
CA ARG A 430 -23.19 -19.74 -0.07
C ARG A 430 -23.50 -18.64 -1.09
N ILE A 431 -23.42 -18.99 -2.37
CA ILE A 431 -23.78 -18.09 -3.47
C ILE A 431 -25.31 -17.93 -3.49
N LYS A 432 -25.78 -16.67 -3.45
CA LYS A 432 -27.19 -16.28 -3.56
C LYS A 432 -27.57 -15.94 -5.00
N GLU A 433 -26.71 -15.21 -5.70
CA GLU A 433 -26.84 -14.91 -7.14
C GLU A 433 -25.51 -15.19 -7.82
N GLU A 434 -25.53 -16.07 -8.83
CA GLU A 434 -24.32 -16.49 -9.56
C GLU A 434 -23.63 -15.34 -10.30
N TRP A 435 -22.34 -15.51 -10.51
CA TRP A 435 -21.49 -14.62 -11.29
C TRP A 435 -22.12 -14.22 -12.64
N ARG A 436 -22.41 -12.94 -12.80
CA ARG A 436 -23.01 -12.38 -14.02
C ARG A 436 -22.43 -11.01 -14.35
N ALA A 437 -22.59 -10.59 -15.60
CA ALA A 437 -22.28 -9.22 -15.98
C ALA A 437 -23.23 -8.22 -15.30
N TRP A 438 -22.73 -7.01 -15.06
CA TRP A 438 -23.55 -5.85 -14.78
C TRP A 438 -23.27 -4.72 -15.77
N PHE A 439 -24.27 -3.85 -15.97
CA PHE A 439 -24.27 -2.87 -17.05
C PHE A 439 -24.36 -1.44 -16.55
N HIS A 440 -23.68 -0.53 -17.25
CA HIS A 440 -23.82 0.91 -17.11
C HIS A 440 -23.96 1.53 -18.51
N LYS A 441 -25.04 2.30 -18.74
CA LYS A 441 -25.35 2.94 -20.04
C LYS A 441 -25.27 1.97 -21.23
N GLY A 442 -25.81 0.77 -21.07
CA GLY A 442 -25.84 -0.25 -22.11
C GLY A 442 -24.48 -0.85 -22.47
N GLN A 443 -23.46 -0.70 -21.63
CA GLN A 443 -22.16 -1.40 -21.76
C GLN A 443 -21.90 -2.26 -20.54
N VAL A 444 -21.19 -3.37 -20.72
CA VAL A 444 -20.73 -4.19 -19.60
C VAL A 444 -19.75 -3.36 -18.78
N ALA A 445 -20.15 -3.05 -17.54
CA ALA A 445 -19.36 -2.27 -16.60
C ALA A 445 -18.51 -3.15 -15.69
N GLY A 446 -18.82 -4.45 -15.62
CA GLY A 446 -18.04 -5.47 -14.92
C GLY A 446 -18.89 -6.68 -14.62
N TRP A 447 -18.54 -7.40 -13.55
CA TRP A 447 -19.25 -8.60 -13.11
C TRP A 447 -19.62 -8.51 -11.63
N VAL A 448 -20.61 -9.29 -11.21
CA VAL A 448 -21.11 -9.29 -9.84
C VAL A 448 -21.54 -10.70 -9.44
N GLU A 449 -21.27 -11.06 -8.19
CA GLU A 449 -21.77 -12.27 -7.53
C GLU A 449 -22.22 -11.89 -6.12
N LYS A 450 -23.40 -12.38 -5.72
CA LYS A 450 -23.94 -12.11 -4.39
C LYS A 450 -23.89 -13.37 -3.56
N TYR A 451 -23.59 -13.20 -2.28
CA TYR A 451 -23.54 -14.27 -1.31
C TYR A 451 -24.64 -14.07 -0.27
N GLU A 452 -25.06 -15.18 0.33
CA GLU A 452 -25.92 -15.12 1.52
C GLU A 452 -25.23 -14.36 2.65
N GLY A 453 -26.04 -13.75 3.53
CA GLY A 453 -25.52 -12.95 4.65
C GLY A 453 -25.15 -11.50 4.31
N GLY A 454 -25.33 -11.07 3.05
CA GLY A 454 -25.23 -9.66 2.67
C GLY A 454 -23.90 -9.22 2.05
N LEU A 455 -23.02 -10.16 1.68
CA LEU A 455 -21.80 -9.87 0.93
C LEU A 455 -22.07 -9.82 -0.57
N THR A 456 -21.57 -8.77 -1.24
CA THR A 456 -21.55 -8.67 -2.71
C THR A 456 -20.11 -8.47 -3.18
N LEU A 457 -19.68 -9.29 -4.13
CA LEU A 457 -18.44 -9.07 -4.89
C LEU A 457 -18.81 -8.43 -6.23
N ALA A 458 -18.20 -7.30 -6.56
CA ALA A 458 -18.31 -6.69 -7.88
C ALA A 458 -16.93 -6.46 -8.49
N THR A 459 -16.83 -6.48 -9.81
CA THR A 459 -15.65 -5.98 -10.53
C THR A 459 -16.02 -4.79 -11.38
N VAL A 460 -15.04 -3.95 -11.69
CA VAL A 460 -15.20 -2.83 -12.61
C VAL A 460 -14.24 -3.01 -13.78
N ARG A 461 -14.82 -3.20 -14.96
CA ARG A 461 -14.11 -3.54 -16.18
C ARG A 461 -13.27 -2.37 -16.68
N GLY A 462 -11.99 -2.64 -16.96
CA GLY A 462 -11.00 -1.69 -17.43
C GLY A 462 -10.50 -0.74 -16.35
N ALA A 463 -10.83 -0.96 -15.08
CA ALA A 463 -10.40 -0.11 -13.98
C ALA A 463 -9.16 -0.69 -13.30
N GLY A 464 -8.22 0.18 -12.91
CA GLY A 464 -7.07 -0.19 -12.07
C GLY A 464 -7.41 -0.15 -10.59
N HIS A 465 -6.40 0.04 -9.75
CA HIS A 465 -6.50 0.03 -8.29
C HIS A 465 -7.50 1.08 -7.78
N GLN A 466 -7.35 2.32 -8.26
CA GLN A 466 -8.19 3.45 -7.89
C GLN A 466 -9.44 3.54 -8.76
N VAL A 467 -10.36 2.58 -8.66
CA VAL A 467 -11.51 2.45 -9.58
C VAL A 467 -12.25 3.76 -9.92
N PRO A 468 -12.53 4.69 -8.97
CA PRO A 468 -13.20 5.95 -9.29
C PRO A 468 -12.42 6.84 -10.27
N VAL A 469 -11.10 6.68 -10.37
CA VAL A 469 -10.24 7.40 -11.31
C VAL A 469 -10.42 6.87 -12.73
N PHE A 470 -10.36 5.56 -12.90
CA PHE A 470 -10.38 4.90 -14.22
C PHE A 470 -11.78 4.79 -14.81
N ALA A 471 -12.77 4.61 -13.94
CA ALA A 471 -14.14 4.30 -14.32
C ALA A 471 -15.12 5.12 -13.49
N ALA A 472 -14.92 6.43 -13.43
CA ALA A 472 -15.71 7.37 -12.61
C ALA A 472 -17.24 7.20 -12.73
N PRO A 473 -17.86 7.12 -13.94
CA PRO A 473 -19.31 6.90 -14.04
C PRO A 473 -19.76 5.54 -13.49
N GLN A 474 -18.99 4.48 -13.73
CA GLN A 474 -19.26 3.14 -13.23
C GLN A 474 -19.10 3.08 -11.71
N SER A 475 -18.09 3.75 -11.16
CA SER A 475 -17.83 3.87 -9.73
C SER A 475 -18.98 4.56 -9.00
N LEU A 476 -19.43 5.72 -9.50
CA LEU A 476 -20.61 6.39 -8.93
C LEU A 476 -21.87 5.53 -9.02
N SER A 477 -22.06 4.83 -10.14
CA SER A 477 -23.16 3.89 -10.32
C SER A 477 -23.09 2.76 -9.28
N LEU A 478 -21.93 2.16 -9.09
CA LEU A 478 -21.69 1.10 -8.11
C LEU A 478 -22.02 1.57 -6.69
N PHE A 479 -21.49 2.74 -6.29
CA PHE A 479 -21.74 3.35 -4.99
C PHE A 479 -23.22 3.69 -4.75
N THR A 480 -23.90 4.21 -5.77
CA THR A 480 -25.34 4.50 -5.70
C THR A 480 -26.16 3.23 -5.40
N HIS A 481 -25.81 2.10 -6.02
CA HIS A 481 -26.50 0.82 -5.77
C HIS A 481 -26.12 0.21 -4.41
N PHE A 482 -24.90 0.43 -3.95
CA PHE A 482 -24.49 0.02 -2.60
C PHE A 482 -25.35 0.69 -1.52
N LEU A 483 -25.60 2.00 -1.64
CA LEU A 483 -26.41 2.78 -0.70
C LEU A 483 -27.92 2.52 -0.79
N SER A 484 -28.39 1.89 -1.86
CA SER A 484 -29.81 1.62 -2.06
C SER A 484 -30.35 0.61 -1.04
N LEU A 485 -31.28 1.08 -0.20
CA LEU A 485 -31.90 0.29 0.87
C LEU A 485 -32.77 -0.88 0.38
N ASN A 486 -33.21 -0.87 -0.88
CA ASN A 486 -34.11 -1.90 -1.44
C ASN A 486 -33.38 -3.10 -2.06
N ASP A 487 -32.10 -3.31 -1.73
CA ASP A 487 -31.24 -4.34 -2.35
C ASP A 487 -31.31 -4.33 -3.89
N THR A 488 -31.41 -3.13 -4.49
CA THR A 488 -31.47 -3.00 -5.94
C THR A 488 -30.18 -3.59 -6.53
N SER A 489 -30.33 -4.74 -7.18
CA SER A 489 -29.24 -5.41 -7.85
C SER A 489 -28.63 -4.51 -8.91
N LEU A 490 -27.31 -4.57 -9.08
CA LEU A 490 -26.67 -3.93 -10.23
C LEU A 490 -27.35 -4.40 -11.53
N PRO A 491 -27.56 -3.50 -12.52
CA PRO A 491 -28.33 -3.81 -13.73
C PRO A 491 -27.82 -5.08 -14.41
N SER A 492 -28.70 -6.04 -14.67
CA SER A 492 -28.38 -7.34 -15.30
C SER A 492 -28.56 -7.35 -16.82
N SER A 493 -29.04 -6.25 -17.37
CA SER A 493 -29.49 -6.10 -18.75
C SER A 493 -28.83 -4.87 -19.39
N ARG A 494 -28.62 -4.94 -20.71
CA ARG A 494 -28.17 -3.80 -21.51
C ARG A 494 -29.21 -2.67 -21.57
N PHE A 495 -30.49 -3.04 -21.52
CA PHE A 495 -31.64 -2.16 -21.70
C PHE A 495 -32.47 -2.05 -20.41
#